data_AF-A0A257Y2B3-F1
#
_entry.id   AF-A0A257Y2B3-F1
#
_cell.length_a   1.000
_cell.length_b   1.000
_cell.length_c   1.000
_cell.angle_alpha   90.00
_cell.angle_beta   90.00
_cell.angle_gamma   90.00
#
_symmetry.space_group_name_H-M   'P 1'
#
loop_
_entity.id
_entity.type
_entity.pdbx_description
1 polymer ?
#
loop_
_entity_poly.entity_id
_entity_poly.type
_entity_poly.pdbx_seq_one_letter_code
_entity_poly.pdbx_strand_id
1 'polypeptide(L)'
;MKSSPEDTTHGPLWISRHLLAGSAVLLLVIVVSWLANAPIRSIFPYAFAVWLVTWKHGMTAGFLFAGLATLTALVTGAFPSRDELSGQEVGEGLYTYLKLSAVAAGVALGKRVRLS
;
A
#
# COMPACT_ATOMS: atom_id res chain seq x y z
N MET A 1 -42.75 13.22 -19.36
CA MET A 1 -41.41 13.67 -19.79
C MET A 1 -41.06 14.94 -19.03
N LYS A 2 -40.25 14.85 -17.97
CA LYS A 2 -39.56 16.00 -17.37
C LYS A 2 -38.25 15.47 -16.78
N SER A 3 -37.16 15.95 -17.36
CA SER A 3 -35.78 15.54 -17.14
C SER A 3 -35.21 16.12 -15.85
N SER A 4 -34.50 15.25 -15.12
CA SER A 4 -33.35 15.50 -14.23
C SER A 4 -33.53 16.40 -12.99
N PRO A 5 -33.02 15.91 -11.85
CA PRO A 5 -32.17 16.72 -11.01
C PRO A 5 -30.73 16.19 -11.06
N GLU A 6 -29.81 17.15 -11.16
CA GLU A 6 -28.44 17.10 -10.65
C GLU A 6 -28.26 16.13 -9.48
N ASP A 7 -27.28 15.23 -9.57
CA ASP A 7 -26.20 15.09 -8.58
C ASP A 7 -25.25 13.95 -8.99
N THR A 8 -24.29 14.24 -9.87
CA THR A 8 -23.20 13.30 -10.21
C THR A 8 -21.85 14.00 -10.20
N THR A 9 -21.63 14.91 -9.26
CA THR A 9 -20.34 15.60 -9.10
C THR A 9 -19.68 15.30 -7.75
N HIS A 10 -19.82 14.08 -7.24
CA HIS A 10 -18.85 13.52 -6.29
C HIS A 10 -17.60 13.08 -7.05
N GLY A 11 -16.80 14.08 -7.44
CA GLY A 11 -15.71 13.97 -8.39
C GLY A 11 -14.48 13.17 -7.95
N PRO A 12 -13.50 12.99 -8.88
CA PRO A 12 -12.25 12.23 -8.72
C PRO A 12 -11.33 12.69 -7.57
N LEU A 13 -11.64 13.81 -6.92
CA LEU A 13 -10.93 14.36 -5.77
C LEU A 13 -10.98 13.46 -4.52
N TRP A 14 -12.07 12.72 -4.30
CA TRP A 14 -12.20 11.86 -3.11
C TRP A 14 -11.43 10.55 -3.26
N ILE A 15 -11.45 9.98 -4.46
CA ILE A 15 -10.58 8.88 -4.90
C ILE A 15 -9.10 9.29 -4.74
N SER A 16 -8.76 10.51 -5.16
CA SER A 16 -7.40 11.03 -5.04
C SER A 16 -6.94 11.13 -3.59
N ARG A 17 -7.79 11.52 -2.63
CA ARG A 17 -7.36 11.74 -1.23
C ARG A 17 -6.79 10.50 -0.55
N HIS A 18 -7.38 9.32 -0.73
CA HIS A 18 -6.86 8.11 -0.07
C HIS A 18 -5.63 7.52 -0.78
N LEU A 19 -5.54 7.69 -2.10
CA LEU A 19 -4.33 7.38 -2.85
C LEU A 19 -3.19 8.33 -2.43
N LEU A 20 -3.48 9.63 -2.30
CA LEU A 20 -2.55 10.63 -1.79
C LEU A 20 -2.12 10.31 -0.35
N ALA A 21 -3.04 9.91 0.53
CA ALA A 21 -2.72 9.53 1.89
C ALA A 21 -1.82 8.28 1.95
N GLY A 22 -2.14 7.24 1.16
CA GLY A 22 -1.29 6.05 1.04
C GLY A 22 0.10 6.38 0.51
N SER A 23 0.18 7.22 -0.53
CA SER A 23 1.44 7.68 -1.11
C SER A 23 2.22 8.55 -0.13
N ALA A 24 1.55 9.40 0.65
CA ALA A 24 2.16 10.22 1.68
C ALA A 24 2.77 9.36 2.80
N VAL A 25 2.13 8.25 3.18
CA VAL A 25 2.70 7.29 4.13
C VAL A 25 3.98 6.66 3.57
N LEU A 26 3.96 6.21 2.30
CA LEU A 26 5.17 5.65 1.67
C LEU A 26 6.28 6.69 1.54
N LEU A 27 5.96 7.93 1.16
CA LEU A 27 6.91 9.04 1.11
C LEU A 27 7.50 9.34 2.49
N LEU A 28 6.68 9.33 3.55
CA LEU A 28 7.15 9.51 4.91
C LEU A 28 8.13 8.41 5.30
N VAL A 29 7.86 7.15 4.94
CA VAL A 29 8.79 6.03 5.17
C VAL A 29 10.13 6.27 4.47
N ILE A 30 10.12 6.75 3.23
CA ILE A 30 11.35 7.09 2.49
C ILE A 30 12.11 8.19 3.21
N VAL A 31 11.45 9.32 3.51
CA VAL A 31 12.06 10.49 4.15
C VAL A 31 12.64 10.13 5.51
N VAL A 32 11.92 9.37 6.33
CA VAL A 32 12.39 8.93 7.66
C VAL A 32 13.57 7.98 7.50
N SER A 33 13.52 7.04 6.56
CA SER A 33 14.65 6.12 6.32
C SER A 33 15.92 6.87 5.92
N TRP A 34 15.78 7.92 5.10
CA TRP A 34 16.90 8.79 4.72
C TRP A 34 17.40 9.62 5.89
N LEU A 35 16.50 10.26 6.65
CA LEU A 35 16.88 11.13 7.77
C LEU A 35 17.54 10.35 8.92
N ALA A 36 17.08 9.12 9.15
CA ALA A 36 17.63 8.23 10.16
C ALA A 36 18.91 7.49 9.69
N ASN A 37 19.30 7.62 8.41
CA ASN A 37 20.35 6.81 7.78
C ASN A 37 20.19 5.30 8.04
N ALA A 38 18.95 4.85 8.24
CA ALA A 38 18.63 3.49 8.64
C ALA A 38 17.32 3.07 7.98
N PRO A 39 17.28 1.89 7.31
CA PRO A 39 16.09 1.44 6.64
C PRO A 39 15.01 1.00 7.63
N ILE A 40 13.75 1.39 7.38
CA ILE A 40 12.62 0.92 8.17
C ILE A 40 12.29 -0.52 7.80
N ARG A 41 12.87 -1.47 8.53
CA ARG A 41 12.64 -2.92 8.33
C ARG A 41 11.26 -3.40 8.80
N SER A 42 10.51 -2.54 9.48
CA SER A 42 9.17 -2.87 9.96
C SER A 42 8.18 -2.91 8.79
N ILE A 43 7.44 -4.00 8.64
CA ILE A 43 6.41 -4.15 7.59
C ILE A 43 5.15 -3.29 7.86
N PHE A 44 4.94 -2.87 9.11
CA PHE A 44 3.73 -2.16 9.54
C PHE A 44 3.39 -0.89 8.75
N PRO A 45 4.30 0.09 8.54
CA PRO A 45 3.97 1.30 7.80
C PRO A 45 3.59 1.03 6.34
N TYR A 46 4.23 0.04 5.71
CA TYR A 46 3.88 -0.42 4.36
C TYR A 46 2.50 -1.08 4.33
N ALA A 47 2.21 -1.97 5.28
CA ALA A 47 0.91 -2.62 5.42
C ALA A 47 -0.22 -1.61 5.70
N PHE A 48 0.06 -0.56 6.48
CA PHE A 48 -0.89 0.51 6.76
C PHE A 48 -1.27 1.29 5.50
N ALA A 49 -0.28 1.64 4.66
CA ALA A 49 -0.54 2.30 3.39
C ALA A 49 -1.44 1.43 2.47
N VAL A 50 -1.13 0.13 2.37
CA VAL A 50 -1.93 -0.83 1.60
C VAL A 50 -3.35 -0.96 2.17
N TRP A 51 -3.50 -1.08 3.49
CA TRP A 51 -4.79 -1.13 4.16
C TRP A 51 -5.67 0.07 3.81
N LEU A 52 -5.11 1.28 3.93
CA LEU A 52 -5.83 2.55 3.73
C LEU A 52 -6.36 2.67 2.29
N VAL A 53 -5.54 2.31 1.30
CA VAL A 53 -5.93 2.30 -0.11
C VAL A 53 -6.96 1.21 -0.38
N THR A 54 -6.74 -0.01 0.11
CA THR A 54 -7.63 -1.17 -0.12
C THR A 54 -9.02 -0.95 0.44
N TRP A 55 -9.12 -0.36 1.64
CA TRP A 55 -10.40 -0.13 2.30
C TRP A 55 -11.35 0.74 1.46
N LYS A 56 -10.81 1.69 0.69
CA LYS A 56 -11.61 2.63 -0.10
C LYS A 56 -11.74 2.23 -1.56
N HIS A 57 -10.67 1.76 -2.18
CA HIS A 57 -10.60 1.46 -3.61
C HIS A 57 -10.76 -0.02 -3.95
N GLY A 58 -10.88 -0.89 -2.93
CA GLY A 58 -11.08 -2.31 -3.11
C GLY A 58 -9.79 -3.08 -3.37
N MET A 59 -9.96 -4.38 -3.63
CA MET A 59 -8.88 -5.37 -3.60
C MET A 59 -7.82 -5.12 -4.68
N THR A 60 -8.23 -4.77 -5.91
CA THR A 60 -7.32 -4.53 -7.04
C THR A 60 -6.35 -3.37 -6.76
N ALA A 61 -6.86 -2.25 -6.24
CA ALA A 61 -6.03 -1.11 -5.86
C ALA A 61 -5.08 -1.47 -4.71
N GLY A 62 -5.54 -2.32 -3.77
CA GLY A 62 -4.71 -2.87 -2.70
C GLY A 62 -3.51 -3.67 -3.21
N PHE A 63 -3.70 -4.56 -4.19
CA PHE A 63 -2.60 -5.32 -4.77
C PHE A 63 -1.58 -4.44 -5.51
N LEU A 64 -2.05 -3.44 -6.28
CA LEU A 64 -1.15 -2.48 -6.92
C LEU A 64 -0.34 -1.70 -5.88
N PHE A 65 -0.97 -1.28 -4.79
CA PHE A 65 -0.29 -0.57 -3.71
C PHE A 65 0.67 -1.47 -2.92
N ALA A 66 0.37 -2.76 -2.76
CA ALA A 66 1.29 -3.74 -2.20
C ALA A 66 2.58 -3.85 -3.04
N GLY A 67 2.45 -3.79 -4.37
CA GLY A 67 3.59 -3.71 -5.29
C GLY A 67 4.43 -2.45 -5.05
N LEU A 68 3.80 -1.27 -5.01
CA LEU A 68 4.49 0.00 -4.75
C LEU A 68 5.19 0.04 -3.39
N ALA A 69 4.53 -0.47 -2.36
CA ALA A 69 5.09 -0.57 -1.03
C ALA A 69 6.30 -1.52 -0.97
N THR A 70 6.25 -2.63 -1.73
CA THR A 70 7.38 -3.56 -1.88
C THR A 70 8.55 -2.90 -2.59
N LEU A 71 8.31 -2.17 -3.69
CA LEU A 71 9.33 -1.39 -4.38
C LEU A 71 9.96 -0.33 -3.46
N THR A 72 9.13 0.33 -2.65
CA THR A 72 9.60 1.30 -1.66
C THR A 72 10.54 0.63 -0.65
N ALA A 73 10.15 -0.51 -0.09
CA ALA A 73 10.99 -1.29 0.81
C ALA A 73 12.33 -1.68 0.16
N LEU A 74 12.30 -2.13 -1.10
CA LEU A 74 13.48 -2.48 -1.88
C LEU A 74 14.43 -1.30 -2.05
N VAL A 75 13.94 -0.16 -2.55
CA VAL A 75 14.74 1.05 -2.79
C VAL A 75 15.32 1.62 -1.49
N THR A 76 14.60 1.50 -0.38
CA THR A 76 15.09 1.95 0.93
C THR A 76 16.09 0.98 1.57
N GLY A 77 16.32 -0.22 1.01
CA GLY A 77 17.19 -1.23 1.63
C GLY A 77 16.57 -1.86 2.89
N ALA A 78 15.24 -1.93 2.96
CA ALA A 78 14.51 -2.51 4.10
C ALA A 78 14.60 -4.05 4.18
N PHE A 79 15.08 -4.68 3.12
CA PHE A 79 15.34 -6.12 3.08
C PHE A 79 16.64 -6.45 3.82
N PRO A 80 16.63 -7.43 4.75
CA PRO A 80 17.84 -7.83 5.45
C PRO A 80 18.77 -8.58 4.51
N SER A 81 19.74 -7.88 3.92
CA SER A 81 20.92 -8.52 3.31
C SER A 81 21.73 -9.18 4.43
N ARG A 82 21.42 -10.43 4.79
CA ARG A 82 22.42 -11.30 5.41
C ARG A 82 23.48 -11.51 4.35
N ASP A 83 24.76 -11.27 4.67
CA ASP A 83 25.87 -11.41 3.72
C ASP A 83 25.93 -12.80 3.05
N GLU A 84 25.28 -13.81 3.65
CA GLU A 84 25.12 -15.16 3.10
C GLU A 84 24.10 -15.29 1.94
N LEU A 85 23.30 -14.25 1.66
CA LEU A 85 22.14 -14.30 0.75
C LEU A 85 22.17 -13.23 -0.35
N SER A 86 23.35 -12.67 -0.67
CA SER A 86 23.55 -11.82 -1.84
C SER A 86 23.05 -12.53 -3.11
N GLY A 87 21.88 -12.14 -3.62
CA GLY A 87 21.17 -12.81 -4.74
C GLY A 87 19.73 -13.24 -4.44
N GLN A 88 19.27 -13.18 -3.18
CA GLN A 88 17.91 -13.55 -2.77
C GLN A 88 16.93 -12.37 -2.64
N GLU A 89 17.34 -11.16 -3.04
CA GLU A 89 16.54 -9.92 -2.97
C GLU A 89 15.18 -10.06 -3.68
N VAL A 90 15.15 -10.80 -4.79
CA VAL A 90 13.92 -11.11 -5.53
C VAL A 90 12.98 -11.97 -4.68
N GLY A 91 13.52 -12.92 -3.91
CA GLY A 91 12.76 -13.78 -3.02
C GLY A 91 12.18 -13.02 -1.83
N GLU A 92 12.96 -12.14 -1.22
CA GLU A 92 12.49 -11.29 -0.12
C GLU A 92 11.47 -10.25 -0.58
N GLY A 93 11.68 -9.68 -1.77
CA GLY A 93 10.72 -8.81 -2.45
C GLY A 93 9.41 -9.53 -2.72
N LEU A 94 9.45 -10.73 -3.29
CA LEU A 94 8.25 -11.52 -3.58
C LEU A 94 7.52 -11.92 -2.28
N TYR A 95 8.26 -12.34 -1.26
CA TYR A 95 7.69 -12.66 0.05
C TYR A 95 7.00 -11.45 0.70
N THR A 96 7.60 -10.26 0.59
CA THR A 96 7.03 -9.01 1.09
C THR A 96 5.78 -8.62 0.31
N TYR A 97 5.81 -8.74 -1.02
CA TYR A 97 4.65 -8.52 -1.86
C TYR A 97 3.49 -9.46 -1.49
N LEU A 98 3.77 -10.75 -1.25
CA LEU A 98 2.76 -11.72 -0.81
C LEU A 98 2.18 -11.36 0.55
N LYS A 99 3.00 -10.95 1.53
CA LYS A 99 2.52 -10.47 2.83
C LYS A 99 1.58 -9.28 2.69
N LEU A 100 1.98 -8.28 1.92
CA LEU A 100 1.18 -7.08 1.71
C LEU A 100 -0.09 -7.36 0.89
N SER A 101 -0.03 -8.32 -0.05
CA SER A 101 -1.18 -8.82 -0.79
C SER A 101 -2.18 -9.52 0.12
N ALA A 102 -1.71 -10.31 1.11
CA ALA A 102 -2.56 -10.92 2.12
C ALA A 102 -3.27 -9.85 2.98
N VAL A 103 -2.57 -8.75 3.31
CA VAL A 103 -3.20 -7.58 3.95
C VAL A 103 -4.31 -7.02 3.07
N ALA A 104 -4.05 -6.74 1.79
CA ALA A 104 -5.08 -6.26 0.87
C ALA A 104 -6.30 -7.20 0.80
N ALA A 105 -6.07 -8.51 0.65
CA ALA A 105 -7.13 -9.50 0.59
C ALA A 105 -7.96 -9.53 1.88
N GLY A 106 -7.31 -9.62 3.05
CA GLY A 106 -8.00 -9.66 4.34
C GLY A 106 -8.85 -8.43 4.60
N VAL A 107 -8.39 -7.27 4.14
CA VAL A 107 -9.06 -5.97 4.33
C VAL A 107 -10.27 -5.85 3.41
N ALA A 108 -10.13 -6.27 2.16
CA ALA A 108 -11.23 -6.32 1.21
C ALA A 108 -12.33 -7.30 1.67
N LEU A 109 -11.95 -8.48 2.15
CA LEU A 109 -12.88 -9.49 2.67
C LEU A 109 -13.56 -9.00 3.96
N GLY A 110 -12.81 -8.46 4.92
CA GLY A 110 -13.37 -7.92 6.17
C GLY A 110 -14.37 -6.79 5.92
N LYS A 111 -14.09 -5.92 4.94
CA LYS A 111 -15.05 -4.88 4.53
C LYS A 111 -16.34 -5.48 3.95
N ARG A 112 -16.25 -6.55 3.15
CA ARG A 112 -17.43 -7.23 2.59
C ARG A 112 -18.30 -7.85 3.69
N VAL A 113 -17.67 -8.50 4.68
CA VAL A 113 -18.40 -9.08 5.83
C VAL A 113 -19.11 -8.01 6.65
N ARG A 114 -18.48 -6.85 6.88
CA ARG A 114 -19.09 -5.75 7.64
C ARG A 114 -20.30 -5.09 6.94
N LEU A 115 -20.36 -5.21 5.61
CA LEU A 115 -21.42 -4.60 4.80
C LEU A 115 -22.53 -5.60 4.43
N SER A 116 -22.38 -6.87 4.82
CA SER A 116 -23.38 -7.93 4.67
C SER A 116 -24.26 -8.02 5.91
#